data_AF-A0A524KGP9-F1
#
_entry.id   AF-A0A524KGP9-F1
#
_cell.length_a   1.000
_cell.length_b   1.000
_cell.length_c   1.000
_cell.angle_alpha   90.00
_cell.angle_beta   90.00
_cell.angle_gamma   90.00
#
_symmetry.space_group_name_H-M   'P 1'
#
loop_
_entity.id
_entity.type
_entity.pdbx_description
1 polymer ?
#
loop_
_entity_poly.entity_id
_entity_poly.type
_entity_poly.pdbx_seq_one_letter_code
_entity_poly.pdbx_strand_id
1 'polypeptide(L)'
;MRSRTIAVAVLLVLAMPVAAQAENGLKKFTDALSKLAKPASGPRGNLVVNGGFEEPVVRKGGYITVNSGQAFTGWQVVGTGSVSPISGDYTLSGIRFPAHAGAQWLDLTGPGTNAAAGVQQTVATEPGKSYELAFWVGNVAGGSFGTTSSVEILVDGRSLGVALNDRSIPGQLGWGLFKMPVTATGNTTTLTFINRDARNDNSNGLDDVSLVPAAAGPATAATAPVLTESFEMPATGNYTTYRAGQSFTTGSNTWTVQTGSIDIANIQVRREVVAADGIQTVDLAGSPGAGVIATTFPTTAGQAYSLTFQYARNNGIGNTPARAKVEVVGAATLLQAEIRHEAASQPASANQPFNGSFVADGAMTTLRFTSLNDGNTGITVDGISVSPVSPAPNLSGEYVYQGSGVATVSQVGDEVRIFFTWTPQGVGPHYEAKGKLAGDTIKGEWYSLYAQKGWFKLVGKVAPNGDIDFAKSDDPINANFRKTVLTRKK
;
A
#
# COMPACT_ATOMS: atom_id res chain seq x y z
N MET A 1 51.68 47.99 0.09
CA MET A 1 51.23 47.07 -0.97
C MET A 1 52.18 45.88 -1.01
N ARG A 2 51.79 44.74 -0.41
CA ARG A 2 52.62 43.53 -0.33
C ARG A 2 52.11 42.51 -1.33
N SER A 3 52.92 42.26 -2.36
CA SER A 3 52.86 41.07 -3.21
C SER A 3 53.37 39.87 -2.42
N ARG A 4 52.64 38.75 -2.44
CA ARG A 4 53.12 37.47 -1.92
C ARG A 4 52.74 36.34 -2.86
N THR A 5 53.77 35.84 -3.51
CA THR A 5 54.02 34.50 -4.05
C THR A 5 53.30 33.40 -3.25
N ILE A 6 52.62 32.49 -3.94
CA ILE A 6 52.19 31.21 -3.38
C ILE A 6 52.97 30.11 -4.12
N ALA A 7 53.67 29.31 -3.32
CA ALA A 7 54.53 28.22 -3.76
C ALA A 7 53.73 27.05 -4.33
N VAL A 8 54.25 26.46 -5.40
CA VAL A 8 53.80 25.17 -5.94
C VAL A 8 54.46 24.07 -5.12
N ALA A 9 53.67 23.30 -4.39
CA ALA A 9 54.11 22.06 -3.76
C ALA A 9 53.73 20.88 -4.66
N VAL A 10 54.74 20.23 -5.24
CA VAL A 10 54.62 18.95 -5.93
C VAL A 10 54.46 17.86 -4.86
N LEU A 11 53.31 17.18 -4.82
CA LEU A 11 53.13 15.97 -4.03
C LEU A 11 53.16 14.75 -4.96
N LEU A 12 54.16 13.91 -4.72
CA LEU A 12 54.46 12.64 -5.38
C LEU A 12 53.27 11.67 -5.24
N VAL A 13 52.76 11.17 -6.37
CA VAL A 13 51.68 10.17 -6.43
C VAL A 13 52.26 8.80 -6.07
N LEU A 14 51.94 8.30 -4.88
CA LEU A 14 51.97 6.86 -4.60
C LEU A 14 50.62 6.27 -5.04
N ALA A 15 50.69 5.25 -5.90
CA ALA A 15 49.54 4.58 -6.49
C ALA A 15 48.63 3.98 -5.41
N MET A 16 47.40 4.48 -5.35
CA MET A 16 46.24 3.85 -4.69
C MET A 16 45.11 3.72 -5.71
N PRO A 17 44.21 2.72 -5.60
CA PRO A 17 43.36 2.30 -6.70
C PRO A 17 42.33 3.37 -7.04
N VAL A 18 42.36 3.80 -8.30
CA VAL A 18 41.59 4.91 -8.92
C VAL A 18 40.07 4.80 -8.72
N ALA A 19 39.55 3.63 -8.34
CA ALA A 19 38.11 3.41 -8.13
C ALA A 19 37.54 4.10 -6.88
N ALA A 20 38.25 4.10 -5.74
CA ALA A 20 37.70 4.61 -4.47
C ALA A 20 37.69 6.15 -4.36
N GLN A 21 38.61 6.83 -5.05
CA GLN A 21 38.66 8.29 -5.11
C GLN A 21 37.57 8.87 -6.03
N ALA A 22 37.20 8.16 -7.10
CA ALA A 22 36.17 8.60 -8.04
C ALA A 22 34.75 8.52 -7.43
N GLU A 23 34.44 7.46 -6.68
CA GLU A 23 33.16 7.34 -5.96
C GLU A 23 33.01 8.37 -4.83
N ASN A 24 34.08 8.64 -4.09
CA ASN A 24 34.09 9.68 -3.05
C ASN A 24 33.99 11.10 -3.63
N GLY A 25 34.54 11.33 -4.83
CA GLY A 25 34.41 12.58 -5.56
C GLY A 25 32.98 12.82 -6.06
N LEU A 26 32.37 11.77 -6.64
CA LEU A 26 30.99 11.82 -7.12
C LEU A 26 30.00 12.04 -5.98
N LYS A 27 30.16 11.33 -4.85
CA LYS A 27 29.32 11.51 -3.65
C LYS A 27 29.43 12.91 -3.05
N LYS A 28 30.64 13.49 -3.00
CA LYS A 28 30.85 14.87 -2.53
C LYS A 28 30.25 15.92 -3.48
N PHE A 29 30.21 15.63 -4.78
CA PHE A 29 29.59 16.50 -5.78
C PHE A 29 28.05 16.48 -5.67
N THR A 30 27.46 15.29 -5.47
CA THR A 30 26.02 15.13 -5.22
C THR A 30 25.60 15.78 -3.90
N ASP A 31 26.36 15.55 -2.81
CA ASP A 31 26.11 16.17 -1.50
C ASP A 31 26.26 17.71 -1.54
N ALA A 32 27.10 18.25 -2.44
CA ALA A 32 27.24 19.69 -2.65
C ALA A 32 26.10 20.29 -3.48
N LEU A 33 25.61 19.59 -4.51
CA LEU A 33 24.43 19.98 -5.29
C LEU A 33 23.15 20.00 -4.43
N SER A 34 22.97 19.00 -3.57
CA SER A 34 21.84 18.95 -2.62
C SER A 34 21.88 20.07 -1.57
N LYS A 35 23.06 20.61 -1.27
CA LYS A 35 23.25 21.73 -0.31
C LYS A 35 23.10 23.12 -0.94
N LEU A 36 23.21 23.25 -2.26
CA LEU A 36 22.97 24.50 -2.99
C LEU A 36 21.52 24.65 -3.49
N ALA A 37 20.69 23.61 -3.38
CA ALA A 37 19.28 23.69 -3.75
C ALA A 37 18.51 24.57 -2.74
N LYS A 38 17.89 25.64 -3.25
CA LYS A 38 16.89 26.43 -2.53
C LYS A 38 15.84 25.47 -1.96
N PRO A 39 15.43 25.58 -0.68
CA PRO A 39 14.44 24.67 -0.11
C PRO A 39 13.19 24.67 -1.00
N ALA A 40 12.78 23.48 -1.44
CA ALA A 40 11.66 23.31 -2.34
C ALA A 40 10.41 23.97 -1.74
N SER A 41 9.67 24.74 -2.53
CA SER A 41 8.26 25.02 -2.24
C SER A 41 7.54 23.68 -2.19
N GLY A 42 7.05 23.30 -1.02
CA GLY A 42 6.45 22.00 -0.80
C GLY A 42 6.24 21.69 0.67
N PRO A 43 5.57 20.58 1.00
CA PRO A 43 5.32 20.18 2.38
C PRO A 43 6.63 19.92 3.13
N ARG A 44 6.62 20.17 4.45
CA ARG A 44 7.78 19.93 5.32
C ARG A 44 8.19 18.45 5.23
N GLY A 45 9.47 18.20 4.97
CA GLY A 45 9.99 16.83 4.81
C GLY A 45 9.86 16.27 3.39
N ASN A 46 9.47 17.09 2.41
CA ASN A 46 9.50 16.68 1.01
C ASN A 46 10.93 16.34 0.58
N LEU A 47 11.09 15.14 0.03
CA LEU A 47 12.36 14.64 -0.49
C LEU A 47 12.59 15.01 -1.97
N VAL A 48 11.52 15.39 -2.69
CA VAL A 48 11.58 15.77 -4.10
C VAL A 48 12.16 17.17 -4.24
N VAL A 49 13.22 17.29 -5.02
CA VAL A 49 13.81 18.56 -5.44
C VAL A 49 13.02 19.10 -6.62
N ASN A 50 12.67 20.38 -6.56
CA ASN A 50 12.00 21.09 -7.65
C ASN A 50 10.69 20.40 -8.11
N GLY A 51 9.87 19.98 -7.15
CA GLY A 51 8.61 19.27 -7.41
C GLY A 51 7.51 20.13 -8.04
N GLY A 52 7.52 21.44 -7.77
CA GLY A 52 6.66 22.42 -8.46
C GLY A 52 7.28 23.01 -9.72
N PHE A 53 8.39 22.44 -10.22
CA PHE A 53 9.03 22.82 -11.48
C PHE A 53 9.44 24.28 -11.64
N GLU A 54 9.58 25.05 -10.56
CA GLU A 54 9.94 26.48 -10.52
C GLU A 54 11.36 26.81 -11.01
N GLU A 55 12.16 25.79 -11.33
CA GLU A 55 13.47 25.92 -11.98
C GLU A 55 13.62 24.93 -13.15
N PRO A 56 14.26 25.31 -14.27
CA PRO A 56 14.74 26.65 -14.60
C PRO A 56 13.59 27.64 -14.79
N VAL A 57 13.79 28.89 -14.37
CA VAL A 57 12.78 29.94 -14.57
C VAL A 57 12.44 30.11 -16.05
N VAL A 58 11.15 29.95 -16.38
CA VAL A 58 10.59 30.11 -17.71
C VAL A 58 10.13 31.55 -17.90
N ARG A 59 10.34 32.10 -19.09
CA ARG A 59 9.81 33.43 -19.45
C ARG A 59 8.29 33.42 -19.37
N LYS A 60 7.69 34.47 -18.79
CA LYS A 60 6.24 34.68 -18.75
C LYS A 60 5.59 34.41 -20.12
N GLY A 61 4.61 33.50 -20.13
CA GLY A 61 3.89 33.08 -21.34
C GLY A 61 4.71 32.23 -22.33
N GLY A 62 5.86 31.71 -21.92
CA GLY A 62 6.71 30.81 -22.72
C GLY A 62 6.87 29.42 -22.10
N TYR A 63 7.75 28.63 -22.70
CA TYR A 63 8.17 27.30 -22.26
C TYR A 63 9.63 27.04 -22.63
N ILE A 64 10.24 26.03 -22.01
CA ILE A 64 11.56 25.50 -22.36
C ILE A 64 11.36 24.05 -22.79
N THR A 65 12.07 23.58 -23.81
CA THR A 65 12.00 22.17 -24.25
C THR A 65 13.24 21.41 -23.79
N VAL A 66 13.02 20.27 -23.15
CA VAL A 66 14.08 19.39 -22.66
C VAL A 66 13.87 17.99 -23.24
N ASN A 67 14.84 17.51 -24.03
CA ASN A 67 14.73 16.23 -24.74
C ASN A 67 15.09 15.06 -23.82
N SER A 68 14.58 13.87 -24.15
CA SER A 68 14.99 12.62 -23.49
C SER A 68 16.51 12.46 -23.46
N GLY A 69 17.02 12.01 -22.32
CA GLY A 69 18.45 11.92 -22.02
C GLY A 69 19.07 13.20 -21.47
N GLN A 70 18.39 14.35 -21.57
CA GLN A 70 18.81 15.59 -20.91
C GLN A 70 18.23 15.69 -19.49
N ALA A 71 18.71 16.65 -18.72
CA ALA A 71 18.25 16.92 -17.36
C ALA A 71 18.05 18.42 -17.13
N PHE A 72 17.20 18.75 -16.18
CA PHE A 72 17.04 20.08 -15.62
C PHE A 72 16.96 19.96 -14.09
N THR A 73 16.79 21.06 -13.36
CA THR A 73 16.94 21.10 -11.90
C THR A 73 16.14 19.99 -11.20
N GLY A 74 16.84 18.97 -10.68
CA GLY A 74 16.24 17.83 -9.96
C GLY A 74 15.67 16.70 -10.82
N TRP A 75 15.56 16.85 -12.15
CA TRP A 75 14.84 15.92 -13.00
C TRP A 75 15.63 15.50 -14.24
N GLN A 76 15.67 14.19 -14.51
CA GLN A 76 16.16 13.63 -15.77
C GLN A 76 14.98 13.32 -16.68
N VAL A 77 15.04 13.75 -17.94
CA VAL A 77 14.02 13.42 -18.94
C VAL A 77 14.28 12.01 -19.49
N VAL A 78 13.24 11.18 -19.50
CA VAL A 78 13.30 9.78 -19.89
C VAL A 78 12.20 9.44 -20.91
N GLY A 79 12.23 8.21 -21.43
CA GLY A 79 11.27 7.75 -22.42
C GLY A 79 11.58 8.28 -23.82
N THR A 80 10.55 8.44 -24.65
CA THR A 80 10.71 8.90 -26.04
C THR A 80 10.09 10.28 -26.21
N GLY A 81 10.84 11.25 -26.72
CA GLY A 81 10.34 12.61 -26.98
C GLY A 81 10.99 13.66 -26.08
N SER A 82 10.20 14.65 -25.70
CA SER A 82 10.62 15.79 -24.86
C SER A 82 9.55 16.15 -23.85
N VAL A 83 9.94 16.89 -22.82
CA VAL A 83 9.03 17.53 -21.85
C VAL A 83 9.32 19.03 -21.82
N SER A 84 8.40 19.83 -21.27
CA SER A 84 8.58 21.28 -21.21
C SER A 84 8.16 21.90 -19.88
N PRO A 85 9.09 22.46 -19.09
CA PRO A 85 8.72 23.47 -18.10
C PRO A 85 8.04 24.65 -18.79
N ILE A 86 6.85 25.02 -18.35
CA ILE A 86 5.97 25.98 -19.02
C ILE A 86 5.38 26.98 -18.02
N SER A 87 5.34 28.24 -18.43
CA SER A 87 4.82 29.34 -17.60
C SER A 87 3.32 29.18 -17.34
N GLY A 88 2.88 29.44 -16.11
CA GLY A 88 1.46 29.50 -15.75
C GLY A 88 0.67 30.62 -16.47
N ASP A 89 1.37 31.59 -17.09
CA ASP A 89 0.78 32.63 -17.92
C ASP A 89 0.63 32.20 -19.39
N TYR A 90 0.98 30.95 -19.73
CA TYR A 90 0.87 30.45 -21.10
C TYR A 90 -0.60 30.37 -21.55
N THR A 91 -0.83 30.77 -22.79
CA THR A 91 -2.15 30.68 -23.43
C THR A 91 -1.99 30.15 -24.85
N LEU A 92 -2.91 29.29 -25.26
CA LEU A 92 -2.95 28.75 -26.61
C LEU A 92 -4.40 28.56 -27.03
N SER A 93 -4.76 29.05 -28.23
CA SER A 93 -6.10 28.88 -28.81
C SER A 93 -7.26 29.31 -27.90
N GLY A 94 -7.07 30.38 -27.13
CA GLY A 94 -8.08 30.90 -26.19
C GLY A 94 -8.18 30.14 -24.86
N ILE A 95 -7.33 29.15 -24.62
CA ILE A 95 -7.24 28.37 -23.38
C ILE A 95 -6.09 28.90 -22.53
N ARG A 96 -6.31 29.03 -21.22
CA ARG A 96 -5.29 29.39 -20.22
C ARG A 96 -4.72 28.15 -19.54
N PHE A 97 -3.42 28.18 -19.25
CA PHE A 97 -2.71 27.06 -18.61
C PHE A 97 -2.04 27.49 -17.29
N PRO A 98 -2.82 27.85 -16.25
CA PRO A 98 -2.26 28.24 -14.97
C PRO A 98 -1.54 27.07 -14.30
N ALA A 99 -0.39 27.35 -13.69
CA ALA A 99 0.26 26.43 -12.77
C ALA A 99 -0.68 26.09 -11.61
N HIS A 100 -0.53 24.90 -11.01
CA HIS A 100 -1.32 24.55 -9.84
C HIS A 100 -0.89 25.40 -8.65
N ALA A 101 0.43 25.51 -8.44
CA ALA A 101 1.05 26.45 -7.54
C ALA A 101 2.29 27.07 -8.21
N GLY A 102 2.81 28.15 -7.64
CA GLY A 102 4.00 28.79 -8.20
C GLY A 102 3.74 29.51 -9.53
N ALA A 103 4.79 29.66 -10.33
CA ALA A 103 4.80 30.41 -11.58
C ALA A 103 4.80 29.51 -12.83
N GLN A 104 5.08 28.22 -12.69
CA GLN A 104 5.24 27.30 -13.81
C GLN A 104 4.95 25.84 -13.42
N TRP A 105 4.78 24.99 -14.42
CA TRP A 105 4.47 23.57 -14.27
C TRP A 105 5.18 22.76 -15.38
N LEU A 106 5.10 21.44 -15.35
CA LEU A 106 5.72 20.59 -16.37
C LEU A 106 4.68 20.02 -17.35
N ASP A 107 4.82 20.34 -18.63
CA ASP A 107 4.12 19.65 -19.72
C ASP A 107 4.90 18.40 -20.13
N LEU A 108 4.28 17.23 -19.97
CA LEU A 108 4.88 15.94 -20.31
C LEU A 108 4.73 15.57 -21.79
N THR A 109 3.96 16.34 -22.57
CA THR A 109 3.78 16.05 -24.00
C THR A 109 4.95 16.55 -24.85
N GLY A 110 5.48 17.74 -24.47
CA GLY A 110 6.52 18.44 -25.20
C GLY A 110 6.05 18.93 -26.58
N PRO A 111 6.66 19.99 -27.14
CA PRO A 111 6.19 20.58 -28.39
C PRO A 111 6.33 19.59 -29.56
N GLY A 112 5.20 19.13 -30.09
CA GLY A 112 5.14 18.34 -31.32
C GLY A 112 5.63 16.89 -31.20
N THR A 113 5.97 16.42 -29.99
CA THR A 113 6.35 15.01 -29.77
C THR A 113 5.17 14.17 -29.32
N ASN A 114 4.44 14.61 -28.28
CA ASN A 114 3.33 13.90 -27.62
C ASN A 114 3.57 12.38 -27.47
N ALA A 115 4.82 12.03 -27.20
CA ALA A 115 5.25 10.65 -27.13
C ALA A 115 5.28 10.23 -25.65
N ALA A 116 5.65 8.98 -25.37
CA ALA A 116 5.81 8.47 -24.01
C ALA A 116 7.10 9.02 -23.37
N ALA A 117 7.25 10.34 -23.33
CA ALA A 117 8.27 11.07 -22.61
C ALA A 117 7.86 11.23 -21.15
N GLY A 118 8.83 11.53 -20.30
CA GLY A 118 8.59 11.71 -18.89
C GLY A 118 9.80 12.23 -18.14
N VAL A 119 9.67 12.28 -16.81
CA VAL A 119 10.76 12.70 -15.93
C VAL A 119 10.98 11.68 -14.82
N GLN A 120 12.23 11.55 -14.38
CA GLN A 120 12.58 10.77 -13.21
C GLN A 120 13.49 11.54 -12.25
N GLN A 121 13.37 11.20 -10.97
CA GLN A 121 14.24 11.69 -9.90
C GLN A 121 14.47 10.58 -8.88
N THR A 122 15.73 10.39 -8.49
CA THR A 122 16.11 9.49 -7.39
C THR A 122 16.31 10.31 -6.13
N VAL A 123 15.60 9.91 -5.06
CA VAL A 123 15.66 10.57 -3.75
C VAL A 123 16.15 9.60 -2.68
N ALA A 124 16.76 10.14 -1.62
CA ALA A 124 17.20 9.33 -0.49
C ALA A 124 15.99 8.90 0.36
N THR A 125 15.90 7.61 0.65
CA THR A 125 14.82 7.01 1.46
C THR A 125 15.42 6.04 2.47
N GLU A 126 14.59 5.51 3.36
CA GLU A 126 15.00 4.49 4.33
C GLU A 126 14.26 3.18 4.07
N PRO A 127 14.96 2.04 3.94
CA PRO A 127 14.32 0.76 3.68
C PRO A 127 13.23 0.45 4.71
N GLY A 128 12.06 0.02 4.23
CA GLY A 128 10.90 -0.31 5.05
C GLY A 128 10.09 0.90 5.53
N LYS A 129 10.56 2.15 5.35
CA LYS A 129 9.73 3.33 5.65
C LYS A 129 8.69 3.59 4.57
N SER A 130 7.51 3.97 5.01
CA SER A 130 6.43 4.44 4.13
C SER A 130 6.52 5.95 3.92
N TYR A 131 6.22 6.35 2.69
CA TYR A 131 6.17 7.71 2.21
C TYR A 131 4.82 7.95 1.54
N GLU A 132 4.30 9.18 1.61
CA GLU A 132 3.18 9.63 0.78
C GLU A 132 3.76 10.36 -0.43
N LEU A 133 3.54 9.79 -1.61
CA LEU A 133 3.75 10.47 -2.88
C LEU A 133 2.48 11.26 -3.20
N ALA A 134 2.60 12.57 -3.42
CA ALA A 134 1.50 13.41 -3.86
C ALA A 134 1.93 14.28 -5.05
N PHE A 135 1.05 14.44 -6.03
CA PHE A 135 1.30 15.22 -7.25
C PHE A 135 -0.02 15.61 -7.92
N TRP A 136 0.02 16.62 -8.78
CA TRP A 136 -1.14 17.08 -9.53
C TRP A 136 -0.98 16.77 -11.01
N VAL A 137 -2.04 16.22 -11.61
CA VAL A 137 -2.13 16.00 -13.06
C VAL A 137 -3.08 17.04 -13.64
N GLY A 138 -2.66 17.71 -14.71
CA GLY A 138 -3.40 18.76 -15.40
C GLY A 138 -4.02 18.27 -16.69
N ASN A 139 -5.31 18.52 -16.88
CA ASN A 139 -6.06 18.15 -18.10
C ASN A 139 -6.82 19.37 -18.65
N VAL A 140 -7.02 19.43 -19.96
CA VAL A 140 -7.88 20.42 -20.61
C VAL A 140 -8.63 19.78 -21.76
N ALA A 141 -9.87 20.22 -22.02
CA ALA A 141 -10.62 19.79 -23.19
C ALA A 141 -10.82 20.94 -24.20
N GLY A 142 -10.63 20.65 -25.48
CA GLY A 142 -10.92 21.55 -26.60
C GLY A 142 -9.78 21.63 -27.63
N GLY A 143 -10.09 21.95 -28.89
CA GLY A 143 -9.08 22.08 -29.94
C GLY A 143 -8.28 20.79 -30.19
N SER A 144 -6.95 20.87 -30.08
CA SER A 144 -6.00 19.76 -30.23
C SER A 144 -5.67 19.03 -28.91
N PHE A 145 -6.45 19.25 -27.87
CA PHE A 145 -6.30 18.60 -26.57
C PHE A 145 -7.35 17.48 -26.43
N GLY A 146 -6.98 16.38 -25.78
CA GLY A 146 -7.89 15.28 -25.52
C GLY A 146 -8.93 15.61 -24.45
N THR A 147 -9.61 14.59 -23.93
CA THR A 147 -10.62 14.75 -22.88
C THR A 147 -10.11 14.34 -21.50
N THR A 148 -8.97 13.65 -21.45
CA THR A 148 -8.37 13.10 -20.24
C THR A 148 -6.86 13.11 -20.37
N SER A 149 -6.13 13.38 -19.28
CA SER A 149 -4.68 13.21 -19.23
C SER A 149 -4.28 12.04 -18.33
N SER A 150 -3.33 11.23 -18.79
CA SER A 150 -2.91 9.97 -18.17
C SER A 150 -1.41 9.98 -17.91
N VAL A 151 -1.01 9.85 -16.65
CA VAL A 151 0.39 9.76 -16.24
C VAL A 151 0.63 8.42 -15.59
N GLU A 152 1.55 7.61 -16.12
CA GLU A 152 2.02 6.41 -15.42
C GLU A 152 3.10 6.76 -14.41
N ILE A 153 2.99 6.18 -13.22
CA ILE A 153 3.90 6.39 -12.11
C ILE A 153 4.69 5.11 -11.89
N LEU A 154 6.02 5.20 -11.92
CA LEU A 154 6.90 4.09 -11.60
C LEU A 154 7.73 4.41 -10.35
N VAL A 155 7.92 3.40 -9.51
CA VAL A 155 8.78 3.41 -8.35
C VAL A 155 9.81 2.31 -8.49
N ASP A 156 11.09 2.68 -8.53
CA ASP A 156 12.21 1.76 -8.76
C ASP A 156 11.99 0.89 -10.02
N GLY A 157 11.42 1.50 -11.07
CA GLY A 157 11.10 0.86 -12.34
C GLY A 157 9.84 -0.01 -12.34
N ARG A 158 9.12 -0.13 -11.21
CA ARG A 158 7.84 -0.85 -11.12
C ARG A 158 6.67 0.12 -11.20
N SER A 159 5.71 -0.17 -12.06
CA SER A 159 4.49 0.65 -12.18
C SER A 159 3.65 0.58 -10.89
N LEU A 160 3.27 1.73 -10.35
CA LEU A 160 2.27 1.89 -9.30
C LEU A 160 0.86 2.13 -9.86
N GLY A 161 0.74 2.20 -11.18
CA GLY A 161 -0.51 2.47 -11.89
C GLY A 161 -0.48 3.79 -12.67
N VAL A 162 -1.65 4.13 -13.21
CA VAL A 162 -1.85 5.31 -14.05
C VAL A 162 -2.79 6.28 -13.35
N ALA A 163 -2.33 7.51 -13.14
CA ALA A 163 -3.17 8.62 -12.73
C ALA A 163 -3.92 9.16 -13.94
N LEU A 164 -5.24 9.06 -13.93
CA LEU A 164 -6.11 9.58 -14.97
C LEU A 164 -6.87 10.78 -14.43
N ASN A 165 -6.68 11.95 -15.05
CA ASN A 165 -7.43 13.16 -14.76
C ASN A 165 -8.36 13.50 -15.93
N ASP A 166 -9.67 13.49 -15.69
CA ASP A 166 -10.72 13.87 -16.65
C ASP A 166 -11.30 15.26 -16.37
N ARG A 167 -10.80 15.96 -15.35
CA ARG A 167 -11.29 17.28 -14.99
C ARG A 167 -10.98 18.26 -16.12
N SER A 168 -12.01 18.91 -16.64
CA SER A 168 -11.90 19.97 -17.64
C SER A 168 -12.65 21.20 -17.17
N ILE A 169 -12.00 22.37 -17.29
CA ILE A 169 -12.60 23.67 -17.00
C ILE A 169 -12.72 24.41 -18.35
N PRO A 170 -13.91 24.90 -18.74
CA PRO A 170 -14.04 25.62 -20.00
C PRO A 170 -13.05 26.79 -20.11
N GLY A 171 -12.20 26.74 -21.15
CA GLY A 171 -11.17 27.76 -21.41
C GLY A 171 -9.95 27.72 -20.49
N GLN A 172 -9.76 26.66 -19.69
CA GLN A 172 -8.65 26.57 -18.75
C GLN A 172 -8.24 25.13 -18.40
N LEU A 173 -6.96 24.90 -18.17
CA LEU A 173 -6.46 23.65 -17.58
C LEU A 173 -7.03 23.43 -16.16
N GLY A 174 -7.46 22.19 -15.90
CA GLY A 174 -8.01 21.72 -14.63
C GLY A 174 -7.08 20.70 -13.96
N TRP A 175 -6.71 20.96 -12.71
CA TRP A 175 -5.83 20.11 -11.91
C TRP A 175 -6.60 19.08 -11.07
N GLY A 176 -6.09 17.85 -11.02
CA GLY A 176 -6.53 16.76 -10.13
C GLY A 176 -5.38 16.28 -9.25
N LEU A 177 -5.63 16.13 -7.94
CA LEU A 177 -4.64 15.65 -6.96
C LEU A 177 -4.62 14.13 -6.92
N PHE A 178 -3.43 13.54 -6.97
CA PHE A 178 -3.20 12.13 -6.79
C PHE A 178 -2.29 11.90 -5.59
N LYS A 179 -2.59 10.85 -4.83
CA LYS A 179 -1.81 10.42 -3.68
C LYS A 179 -1.59 8.92 -3.73
N MET A 180 -0.36 8.48 -3.50
CA MET A 180 0.03 7.07 -3.54
C MET A 180 0.96 6.74 -2.37
N PRO A 181 0.73 5.63 -1.64
CA PRO A 181 1.68 5.15 -0.66
C PRO A 181 2.90 4.55 -1.38
N VAL A 182 4.09 4.87 -0.89
CA VAL A 182 5.37 4.33 -1.37
C VAL A 182 6.10 3.71 -0.18
N THR A 183 6.35 2.40 -0.23
CA THR A 183 7.25 1.75 0.75
C THR A 183 8.62 1.62 0.13
N ALA A 184 9.60 2.31 0.71
CA ALA A 184 10.96 2.26 0.22
C ALA A 184 11.57 0.86 0.43
N THR A 185 12.16 0.29 -0.61
CA THR A 185 12.81 -1.04 -0.55
C THR A 185 14.32 -0.94 -0.30
N GLY A 186 14.89 0.25 -0.49
CA GLY A 186 16.31 0.54 -0.35
C GLY A 186 16.56 1.91 0.27
N ASN A 187 17.83 2.30 0.31
CA ASN A 187 18.27 3.62 0.82
C ASN A 187 18.00 4.77 -0.17
N THR A 188 17.47 4.44 -1.34
CA THR A 188 17.08 5.37 -2.38
C THR A 188 15.82 4.86 -3.05
N THR A 189 15.00 5.77 -3.52
CA THR A 189 13.81 5.48 -4.31
C THR A 189 13.81 6.34 -5.56
N THR A 190 13.63 5.72 -6.73
CA THR A 190 13.51 6.42 -8.01
C THR A 190 12.04 6.56 -8.36
N LEU A 191 11.57 7.81 -8.49
CA LEU A 191 10.23 8.14 -8.97
C LEU A 191 10.31 8.47 -10.45
N THR A 192 9.41 7.92 -11.26
CA THR A 192 9.29 8.21 -12.69
C THR A 192 7.84 8.51 -13.05
N PHE A 193 7.62 9.55 -13.85
CA PHE A 193 6.32 9.95 -14.37
C PHE A 193 6.37 9.94 -15.89
N ILE A 194 5.51 9.16 -16.56
CA ILE A 194 5.50 8.98 -18.02
C ILE A 194 4.14 9.41 -18.58
N ASN A 195 4.15 10.23 -19.64
CA ASN A 195 2.97 10.53 -20.43
C ASN A 195 2.41 9.26 -21.09
N ARG A 196 1.12 8.98 -20.85
CA ARG A 196 0.39 7.85 -21.47
C ARG A 196 -0.78 8.29 -22.34
N ASP A 197 -0.89 9.57 -22.66
CA ASP A 197 -1.92 10.05 -23.56
C ASP A 197 -1.67 9.64 -25.01
N ALA A 198 -2.74 9.69 -25.80
CA ALA A 198 -2.67 9.43 -27.22
C ALA A 198 -1.79 10.49 -27.91
N ARG A 199 -1.11 10.12 -29.00
CA ARG A 199 -0.17 11.02 -29.70
C ARG A 199 -0.81 12.30 -30.26
N ASN A 200 -2.12 12.33 -30.38
CA ASN A 200 -2.89 13.49 -30.83
C ASN A 200 -3.43 14.35 -29.67
N ASP A 201 -3.02 14.07 -28.44
CA ASP A 201 -3.32 14.86 -27.26
C ASP A 201 -2.10 15.71 -26.87
N ASN A 202 -2.26 17.03 -26.95
CA ASN A 202 -1.20 17.99 -26.67
C ASN A 202 -1.26 18.55 -25.23
N SER A 203 -1.93 17.85 -24.29
CA SER A 203 -2.01 18.28 -22.90
C SER A 203 -1.77 17.13 -21.94
N ASN A 204 -0.72 17.24 -21.12
CA ASN A 204 -0.52 16.40 -19.95
C ASN A 204 0.34 17.16 -18.94
N GLY A 205 -0.31 17.80 -17.97
CA GLY A 205 0.39 18.59 -16.96
C GLY A 205 0.79 17.78 -15.74
N LEU A 206 1.97 18.06 -15.20
CA LEU A 206 2.45 17.58 -13.91
C LEU A 206 2.91 18.78 -13.07
N ASP A 207 2.47 18.83 -11.82
CA ASP A 207 2.86 19.89 -10.89
C ASP A 207 2.87 19.42 -9.42
N ASP A 208 3.55 20.18 -8.55
CA ASP A 208 3.56 20.01 -7.10
C ASP A 208 3.88 18.58 -6.62
N VAL A 209 4.89 17.96 -7.25
CA VAL A 209 5.35 16.61 -6.87
C VAL A 209 6.03 16.64 -5.50
N SER A 210 5.57 15.80 -4.60
CA SER A 210 6.15 15.65 -3.27
C SER A 210 6.20 14.19 -2.83
N LEU A 211 7.30 13.83 -2.17
CA LEU A 211 7.46 12.57 -1.47
C LEU A 211 7.83 12.90 -0.03
N VAL A 212 6.85 12.80 0.86
CA VAL A 212 7.06 13.07 2.29
C VAL A 212 7.07 11.76 3.07
N PRO A 213 7.88 11.60 4.13
CA PRO A 213 7.70 10.50 5.06
C PRO A 213 6.24 10.49 5.50
N ALA A 214 5.58 9.34 5.37
CA ALA A 214 4.25 9.20 5.92
C ALA A 214 4.36 9.51 7.41
N ALA A 215 3.50 10.41 7.92
CA ALA A 215 3.43 10.61 9.36
C ALA A 215 3.28 9.24 10.01
N ALA A 216 3.99 8.98 11.12
CA ALA A 216 3.76 7.80 11.94
C ALA A 216 2.35 7.89 12.55
N GLY A 217 1.34 7.69 11.71
CA GLY A 217 -0.02 7.46 12.14
C GLY A 217 -0.09 6.08 12.78
N PRO A 218 -1.05 5.83 13.66
CA PRO A 218 -1.35 4.47 14.06
C PRO A 218 -1.66 3.67 12.79
N ALA A 219 -0.97 2.56 12.60
CA ALA A 219 -1.06 1.73 11.41
C ALA A 219 -2.49 1.21 11.21
N THR A 220 -3.22 1.77 10.24
CA THR A 220 -4.51 1.21 9.78
C THR A 220 -4.75 1.53 8.29
N ALA A 221 -3.87 1.04 7.42
CA ALA A 221 -4.36 0.50 6.16
C ALA A 221 -4.75 -0.96 6.43
N ALA A 222 -5.90 -1.42 5.92
CA ALA A 222 -6.09 -2.85 5.72
C ALA A 222 -5.01 -3.27 4.72
N THR A 223 -3.86 -3.72 5.23
CA THR A 223 -2.73 -4.09 4.39
C THR A 223 -3.19 -5.25 3.52
N ALA A 224 -2.96 -5.13 2.21
CA ALA A 224 -3.31 -6.17 1.23
C ALA A 224 -2.77 -7.53 1.70
N PRO A 225 -3.43 -8.65 1.31
CA PRO A 225 -2.92 -9.97 1.66
C PRO A 225 -1.47 -10.13 1.19
N VAL A 226 -0.63 -10.68 2.06
CA VAL A 226 0.77 -11.02 1.74
C VAL A 226 0.88 -12.34 0.97
N LEU A 227 -0.20 -13.12 0.96
CA LEU A 227 -0.38 -14.33 0.15
C LEU A 227 -1.84 -14.39 -0.31
N THR A 228 -2.06 -14.58 -1.61
CA THR A 228 -3.34 -14.98 -2.20
C THR A 228 -3.11 -16.15 -3.14
N GLU A 229 -3.90 -17.21 -3.02
CA GLU A 229 -3.79 -18.39 -3.86
C GLU A 229 -5.16 -18.96 -4.24
N SER A 230 -5.43 -19.05 -5.54
CA SER A 230 -6.63 -19.68 -6.11
C SER A 230 -6.33 -20.92 -6.94
N PHE A 231 -5.05 -21.28 -7.14
CA PHE A 231 -4.60 -22.41 -7.95
C PHE A 231 -5.10 -22.42 -9.41
N GLU A 232 -5.64 -21.32 -9.92
CA GLU A 232 -6.10 -21.18 -11.31
C GLU A 232 -4.94 -21.15 -12.32
N MET A 233 -3.70 -21.08 -11.83
CA MET A 233 -2.49 -21.16 -12.62
C MET A 233 -1.47 -22.11 -11.98
N PRO A 234 -0.75 -22.94 -12.75
CA PRO A 234 -0.97 -23.18 -14.16
C PRO A 234 -2.32 -23.88 -14.42
N ALA A 235 -2.98 -23.50 -15.51
CA ALA A 235 -4.22 -24.15 -15.93
C ALA A 235 -3.98 -25.62 -16.31
N THR A 236 -4.89 -26.49 -15.90
CA THR A 236 -4.93 -27.92 -16.22
C THR A 236 -6.24 -28.28 -16.90
N GLY A 237 -6.17 -29.17 -17.89
CA GLY A 237 -7.36 -29.65 -18.59
C GLY A 237 -8.16 -30.69 -17.79
N ASN A 238 -7.49 -31.57 -17.06
CA ASN A 238 -8.11 -32.61 -16.25
C ASN A 238 -7.54 -32.59 -14.83
N TYR A 239 -6.29 -33.01 -14.70
CA TYR A 239 -5.48 -32.79 -13.51
C TYR A 239 -4.01 -32.78 -13.89
N THR A 240 -3.19 -32.12 -13.09
CA THR A 240 -1.73 -32.12 -13.20
C THR A 240 -1.13 -32.54 -11.88
N THR A 241 -0.39 -33.65 -11.89
CA THR A 241 0.33 -34.16 -10.74
C THR A 241 1.67 -33.45 -10.58
N TYR A 242 1.94 -32.96 -9.36
CA TYR A 242 3.26 -32.55 -8.93
C TYR A 242 3.77 -33.50 -7.85
N ARG A 243 5.02 -33.93 -7.99
CA ARG A 243 5.69 -34.91 -7.13
C ARG A 243 6.77 -34.23 -6.30
N ALA A 244 7.21 -34.91 -5.24
CA ALA A 244 8.29 -34.46 -4.38
C ALA A 244 9.48 -33.88 -5.16
N GLY A 245 9.93 -32.69 -4.76
CA GLY A 245 11.00 -31.93 -5.40
C GLY A 245 10.56 -31.05 -6.56
N GLN A 246 9.31 -31.17 -7.04
CA GLN A 246 8.77 -30.27 -8.07
C GLN A 246 8.16 -29.02 -7.44
N SER A 247 8.23 -27.93 -8.19
CA SER A 247 7.60 -26.66 -7.86
C SER A 247 6.77 -26.15 -9.02
N PHE A 248 5.77 -25.32 -8.71
CA PHE A 248 4.99 -24.58 -9.69
C PHE A 248 4.71 -23.18 -9.18
N THR A 249 4.47 -22.26 -10.11
CA THR A 249 4.27 -20.85 -9.81
C THR A 249 2.84 -20.44 -10.13
N THR A 250 2.22 -19.75 -9.18
CA THR A 250 0.85 -19.26 -9.18
C THR A 250 0.91 -17.73 -8.99
N GLY A 251 0.90 -16.98 -10.10
CA GLY A 251 1.13 -15.53 -10.04
C GLY A 251 2.50 -15.21 -9.43
N SER A 252 2.53 -14.62 -8.22
CA SER A 252 3.75 -14.27 -7.48
C SER A 252 4.24 -15.34 -6.51
N ASN A 253 3.51 -16.43 -6.30
CA ASN A 253 3.86 -17.45 -5.32
C ASN A 253 4.50 -18.66 -5.99
N THR A 254 5.44 -19.31 -5.30
CA THR A 254 6.00 -20.59 -5.73
C THR A 254 5.69 -21.64 -4.69
N TRP A 255 4.90 -22.63 -5.10
CA TRP A 255 4.60 -23.80 -4.28
C TRP A 255 5.56 -24.93 -4.61
N THR A 256 6.01 -25.64 -3.58
CA THR A 256 6.91 -26.79 -3.71
C THR A 256 6.29 -28.00 -3.03
N VAL A 257 6.29 -29.13 -3.73
CA VAL A 257 5.92 -30.42 -3.15
C VAL A 257 7.12 -30.98 -2.42
N GLN A 258 7.05 -31.06 -1.10
CA GLN A 258 8.13 -31.51 -0.24
C GLN A 258 8.25 -33.03 -0.20
N THR A 259 7.11 -33.72 -0.09
CA THR A 259 7.02 -35.19 -0.07
C THR A 259 5.78 -35.66 -0.82
N GLY A 260 5.78 -36.92 -1.28
CA GLY A 260 4.63 -37.53 -1.93
C GLY A 260 4.23 -36.83 -3.24
N SER A 261 2.92 -36.64 -3.43
CA SER A 261 2.36 -35.96 -4.60
C SER A 261 1.10 -35.17 -4.26
N ILE A 262 0.85 -34.11 -5.03
CA ILE A 262 -0.43 -33.38 -5.06
C ILE A 262 -0.95 -33.38 -6.50
N ASP A 263 -2.25 -33.23 -6.67
CA ASP A 263 -2.88 -33.04 -7.98
C ASP A 263 -3.59 -31.67 -8.00
N ILE A 264 -3.25 -30.80 -8.97
CA ILE A 264 -4.14 -29.67 -9.30
C ILE A 264 -5.24 -30.25 -10.19
N ALA A 265 -6.50 -30.13 -9.81
CA ALA A 265 -7.63 -30.77 -10.49
C ALA A 265 -8.63 -29.74 -11.02
N ASN A 266 -9.09 -29.94 -12.25
CA ASN A 266 -10.09 -29.10 -12.91
C ASN A 266 -11.50 -29.62 -12.64
N ILE A 267 -12.32 -28.83 -11.96
CA ILE A 267 -13.66 -29.24 -11.51
C ILE A 267 -14.68 -29.37 -12.66
N GLN A 268 -14.37 -28.81 -13.84
CA GLN A 268 -15.20 -28.97 -15.04
C GLN A 268 -15.07 -30.35 -15.67
N VAL A 269 -14.02 -31.11 -15.32
CA VAL A 269 -13.83 -32.51 -15.75
C VAL A 269 -13.93 -33.47 -14.57
N ARG A 270 -13.36 -33.12 -13.41
CA ARG A 270 -13.36 -33.94 -12.19
C ARG A 270 -14.54 -33.58 -11.30
N ARG A 271 -15.56 -34.44 -11.23
CA ARG A 271 -16.79 -34.22 -10.44
C ARG A 271 -16.64 -34.63 -8.98
N GLU A 272 -15.55 -35.31 -8.66
CA GLU A 272 -15.23 -35.77 -7.33
C GLU A 272 -14.67 -34.67 -6.42
N VAL A 273 -14.24 -33.53 -6.98
CA VAL A 273 -13.67 -32.39 -6.25
C VAL A 273 -14.47 -31.11 -6.50
N VAL A 274 -14.30 -30.12 -5.62
CA VAL A 274 -14.88 -28.77 -5.77
C VAL A 274 -13.81 -27.71 -5.54
N ALA A 275 -14.00 -26.57 -6.20
CA ALA A 275 -13.21 -25.38 -6.04
C ALA A 275 -14.08 -24.32 -5.32
N ALA A 276 -13.44 -23.48 -4.54
CA ALA A 276 -14.06 -22.34 -3.88
C ALA A 276 -13.94 -21.05 -4.71
N ASP A 277 -12.89 -20.95 -5.50
CA ASP A 277 -12.65 -19.91 -6.48
C ASP A 277 -12.37 -20.55 -7.84
N GLY A 278 -12.68 -19.85 -8.92
CA GLY A 278 -12.40 -20.32 -10.28
C GLY A 278 -12.88 -21.76 -10.61
N ILE A 279 -12.02 -22.53 -11.27
CA ILE A 279 -12.33 -23.88 -11.77
C ILE A 279 -11.29 -24.93 -11.39
N GLN A 280 -10.32 -24.61 -10.53
CA GLN A 280 -9.27 -25.52 -10.11
C GLN A 280 -9.14 -25.58 -8.59
N THR A 281 -8.69 -26.71 -8.07
CA THR A 281 -8.36 -26.87 -6.65
C THR A 281 -7.14 -27.78 -6.52
N VAL A 282 -6.39 -27.66 -5.44
CA VAL A 282 -5.32 -28.63 -5.13
C VAL A 282 -5.88 -29.76 -4.28
N ASP A 283 -5.75 -31.00 -4.75
CA ASP A 283 -5.89 -32.20 -3.91
C ASP A 283 -4.54 -32.53 -3.27
N LEU A 284 -4.53 -32.51 -1.93
CA LEU A 284 -3.32 -32.77 -1.16
C LEU A 284 -2.89 -34.24 -1.20
N ALA A 285 -3.80 -35.16 -1.54
CA ALA A 285 -3.48 -36.56 -1.76
C ALA A 285 -3.43 -36.82 -3.28
N GLY A 286 -2.34 -36.43 -3.93
CA GLY A 286 -2.18 -36.60 -5.37
C GLY A 286 -1.89 -38.03 -5.80
N SER A 287 -1.59 -38.21 -7.09
CA SER A 287 -1.34 -39.52 -7.68
C SER A 287 0.18 -39.87 -7.72
N PRO A 288 0.70 -40.81 -6.91
CA PRO A 288 0.00 -41.95 -6.32
C PRO A 288 -0.29 -41.88 -4.81
N GLY A 289 0.10 -40.82 -4.10
CA GLY A 289 -0.04 -40.80 -2.65
C GLY A 289 0.00 -39.42 -2.00
N ALA A 290 -0.37 -39.41 -0.71
CA ALA A 290 -0.37 -38.28 0.22
C ALA A 290 0.82 -37.34 0.05
N GLY A 291 0.54 -36.07 -0.24
CA GLY A 291 1.52 -35.03 -0.46
C GLY A 291 1.70 -34.10 0.73
N VAL A 292 2.85 -33.42 0.72
CA VAL A 292 3.12 -32.22 1.51
C VAL A 292 3.46 -31.11 0.53
N ILE A 293 2.70 -30.01 0.58
CA ILE A 293 2.94 -28.83 -0.25
C ILE A 293 3.19 -27.61 0.64
N ALA A 294 4.15 -26.78 0.25
CA ALA A 294 4.49 -25.58 1.00
C ALA A 294 4.82 -24.39 0.09
N THR A 295 4.54 -23.19 0.60
CA THR A 295 4.96 -21.91 0.02
C THR A 295 5.51 -21.01 1.12
N THR A 296 6.44 -20.14 0.77
CA THR A 296 7.02 -19.16 1.70
C THR A 296 6.72 -17.76 1.20
N PHE A 297 6.24 -16.90 2.09
CA PHE A 297 5.80 -15.54 1.79
C PHE A 297 6.37 -14.54 2.81
N PRO A 298 6.50 -13.26 2.43
CA PRO A 298 7.05 -12.24 3.31
C PRO A 298 6.09 -11.91 4.46
N THR A 299 6.66 -11.73 5.65
CA THR A 299 5.97 -11.32 6.87
C THR A 299 6.79 -10.28 7.63
N THR A 300 6.23 -9.69 8.68
CA THR A 300 6.93 -8.77 9.59
C THR A 300 6.95 -9.35 10.98
N ALA A 301 8.14 -9.52 11.57
CA ALA A 301 8.26 -10.06 12.93
C ALA A 301 7.43 -9.23 13.93
N GLY A 302 6.67 -9.90 14.79
CA GLY A 302 5.73 -9.31 15.74
C GLY A 302 4.36 -8.93 15.16
N GLN A 303 4.17 -8.95 13.84
CA GLN A 303 2.89 -8.67 13.21
C GLN A 303 1.97 -9.90 13.28
N ALA A 304 0.73 -9.71 13.70
CA ALA A 304 -0.31 -10.73 13.64
C ALA A 304 -0.88 -10.84 12.21
N TYR A 305 -1.20 -12.04 11.77
CA TYR A 305 -1.77 -12.35 10.47
C TYR A 305 -2.99 -13.27 10.62
N SER A 306 -3.97 -13.10 9.74
CA SER A 306 -5.12 -13.97 9.57
C SER A 306 -4.88 -14.86 8.36
N LEU A 307 -4.98 -16.17 8.54
CA LEU A 307 -4.96 -17.19 7.48
C LEU A 307 -6.39 -17.68 7.26
N THR A 308 -6.89 -17.52 6.04
CA THR A 308 -8.17 -18.06 5.61
C THR A 308 -8.01 -18.89 4.36
N PHE A 309 -8.77 -19.97 4.23
CA PHE A 309 -8.92 -20.73 2.99
C PHE A 309 -10.19 -21.56 3.05
N GLN A 310 -10.58 -22.13 1.92
CA GLN A 310 -11.62 -23.14 1.84
C GLN A 310 -10.99 -24.51 1.65
N TYR A 311 -11.60 -25.52 2.26
CA TYR A 311 -11.22 -26.91 2.05
C TYR A 311 -12.45 -27.78 1.83
N ALA A 312 -12.29 -28.82 1.04
CA ALA A 312 -13.35 -29.79 0.79
C ALA A 312 -12.80 -31.22 0.80
N ARG A 313 -13.70 -32.19 0.73
CA ARG A 313 -13.36 -33.61 0.60
C ARG A 313 -13.37 -34.01 -0.88
N ASN A 314 -12.33 -34.69 -1.36
CA ASN A 314 -12.40 -35.44 -2.60
C ASN A 314 -13.33 -36.66 -2.40
N ASN A 315 -14.42 -36.71 -3.18
CA ASN A 315 -15.45 -37.73 -3.09
C ASN A 315 -15.00 -39.15 -3.45
N GLY A 316 -13.89 -39.29 -4.17
CA GLY A 316 -13.29 -40.58 -4.49
C GLY A 316 -12.89 -41.37 -3.25
N ILE A 317 -12.69 -40.73 -2.09
CA ILE A 317 -12.27 -41.39 -0.84
C ILE A 317 -13.37 -42.25 -0.19
N GLY A 318 -14.61 -42.23 -0.71
CA GLY A 318 -15.75 -42.96 -0.15
C GLY A 318 -16.09 -42.52 1.29
N ASN A 319 -16.62 -43.38 2.14
CA ASN A 319 -17.10 -42.97 3.47
C ASN A 319 -16.00 -42.60 4.49
N THR A 320 -14.73 -42.65 4.08
CA THR A 320 -13.59 -42.27 4.93
C THR A 320 -13.54 -40.75 5.13
N PRO A 321 -13.32 -40.25 6.37
CA PRO A 321 -13.10 -38.83 6.61
C PRO A 321 -11.84 -38.32 5.90
N ALA A 322 -11.95 -37.20 5.20
CA ALA A 322 -10.78 -36.51 4.65
C ALA A 322 -10.13 -35.65 5.74
N ARG A 323 -8.80 -35.68 5.84
CA ARG A 323 -8.00 -35.04 6.88
C ARG A 323 -6.71 -34.47 6.32
N ALA A 324 -6.34 -33.29 6.78
CA ALA A 324 -5.04 -32.68 6.49
C ALA A 324 -4.53 -31.89 7.71
N LYS A 325 -3.20 -31.75 7.79
CA LYS A 325 -2.54 -30.87 8.75
C LYS A 325 -2.20 -29.55 8.06
N VAL A 326 -2.45 -28.45 8.75
CA VAL A 326 -2.13 -27.08 8.32
C VAL A 326 -1.13 -26.53 9.31
N GLU A 327 -0.01 -26.03 8.81
CA GLU A 327 1.05 -25.46 9.63
C GLU A 327 1.52 -24.13 9.05
N VAL A 328 1.77 -23.18 9.93
CA VAL A 328 2.49 -21.94 9.64
C VAL A 328 3.76 -21.97 10.45
N VAL A 329 4.91 -21.91 9.77
CA VAL A 329 6.23 -22.12 10.36
C VAL A 329 7.14 -20.93 10.05
N GLY A 330 7.73 -20.36 11.10
CA GLY A 330 8.81 -19.38 11.02
C GLY A 330 10.07 -19.96 11.65
N ALA A 331 10.67 -19.26 12.62
CA ALA A 331 11.69 -19.87 13.48
C ALA A 331 11.10 -20.93 14.43
N ALA A 332 9.84 -20.75 14.83
CA ALA A 332 9.03 -21.73 15.54
C ALA A 332 7.77 -22.12 14.73
N THR A 333 7.01 -23.10 15.23
CA THR A 333 5.65 -23.35 14.72
C THR A 333 4.71 -22.26 15.25
N LEU A 334 4.16 -21.45 14.35
CA LEU A 334 3.34 -20.27 14.66
C LEU A 334 1.84 -20.57 14.69
N LEU A 335 1.42 -21.55 13.89
CA LEU A 335 0.07 -22.11 13.89
C LEU A 335 0.16 -23.58 13.49
N GLN A 336 -0.62 -24.42 14.15
CA GLN A 336 -0.80 -25.82 13.78
C GLN A 336 -2.25 -26.22 14.02
N ALA A 337 -2.90 -26.77 12.99
CA ALA A 337 -4.25 -27.29 13.09
C ALA A 337 -4.39 -28.56 12.26
N GLU A 338 -5.35 -29.39 12.62
CA GLU A 338 -5.85 -30.46 11.78
C GLU A 338 -7.23 -30.04 11.24
N ILE A 339 -7.40 -30.11 9.92
CA ILE A 339 -8.69 -29.94 9.26
C ILE A 339 -9.26 -31.31 8.91
N ARG A 340 -10.58 -31.45 9.11
CA ARG A 340 -11.30 -32.70 8.92
C ARG A 340 -12.63 -32.42 8.23
N HIS A 341 -12.99 -33.26 7.27
CA HIS A 341 -14.25 -33.22 6.55
C HIS A 341 -14.90 -34.62 6.60
N GLU A 342 -16.10 -34.70 7.18
CA GLU A 342 -16.81 -35.96 7.44
C GLU A 342 -17.74 -36.29 6.28
N ALA A 343 -17.84 -37.57 5.88
CA ALA A 343 -18.73 -37.99 4.80
C ALA A 343 -20.22 -38.00 5.20
N ALA A 344 -20.52 -38.20 6.49
CA ALA A 344 -21.89 -38.45 6.97
C ALA A 344 -22.67 -37.18 7.36
N SER A 345 -21.98 -36.07 7.63
CA SER A 345 -22.58 -34.84 8.18
C SER A 345 -22.44 -33.63 7.25
N GLN A 346 -21.70 -33.75 6.15
CA GLN A 346 -21.44 -32.66 5.22
C GLN A 346 -21.66 -33.15 3.78
N PRO A 347 -22.30 -32.33 2.91
CA PRO A 347 -22.41 -32.69 1.50
C PRO A 347 -21.02 -32.98 0.94
N ALA A 348 -20.95 -34.02 0.11
CA ALA A 348 -19.76 -34.51 -0.56
C ALA A 348 -18.95 -33.41 -1.30
N SER A 349 -19.57 -32.26 -1.59
CA SER A 349 -19.06 -31.16 -2.40
C SER A 349 -19.20 -29.79 -1.71
N ALA A 350 -19.15 -29.74 -0.37
CA ALA A 350 -19.30 -28.48 0.38
C ALA A 350 -17.96 -27.94 0.88
N ASN A 351 -17.50 -26.83 0.28
CA ASN A 351 -16.39 -26.05 0.82
C ASN A 351 -16.64 -25.67 2.29
N GLN A 352 -15.66 -25.96 3.14
CA GLN A 352 -15.63 -25.60 4.55
C GLN A 352 -14.58 -24.49 4.76
N PRO A 353 -14.93 -23.42 5.50
CA PRO A 353 -13.97 -22.36 5.78
C PRO A 353 -13.00 -22.79 6.87
N PHE A 354 -11.71 -22.51 6.66
CA PHE A 354 -10.73 -22.43 7.73
C PHE A 354 -10.44 -20.97 8.06
N ASN A 355 -10.36 -20.66 9.35
CA ASN A 355 -9.92 -19.36 9.85
C ASN A 355 -8.90 -19.58 10.98
N GLY A 356 -7.66 -19.19 10.76
CA GLY A 356 -6.58 -19.24 11.74
C GLY A 356 -5.90 -17.88 11.87
N SER A 357 -5.14 -17.70 12.95
CA SER A 357 -4.28 -16.54 13.10
C SER A 357 -2.94 -16.95 13.66
N PHE A 358 -1.90 -16.17 13.36
CA PHE A 358 -0.55 -16.38 13.86
C PHE A 358 0.17 -15.04 14.02
N VAL A 359 1.20 -15.00 14.86
CA VAL A 359 2.12 -13.86 14.97
C VAL A 359 3.43 -14.27 14.33
N ALA A 360 3.88 -13.52 13.32
CA ALA A 360 5.14 -13.82 12.65
C ALA A 360 6.33 -13.58 13.59
N ASP A 361 7.34 -14.43 13.55
CA ASP A 361 8.57 -14.32 14.33
C ASP A 361 9.79 -13.90 13.49
N GLY A 362 9.58 -13.68 12.18
CA GLY A 362 10.62 -13.35 11.23
C GLY A 362 10.10 -12.57 10.03
N ALA A 363 10.99 -12.30 9.08
CA ALA A 363 10.67 -11.60 7.83
C ALA A 363 10.03 -12.51 6.76
N MET A 364 10.07 -13.82 6.98
CA MET A 364 9.52 -14.84 6.08
C MET A 364 8.78 -15.88 6.91
N THR A 365 7.71 -16.42 6.35
CA THR A 365 6.93 -17.49 6.97
C THR A 365 6.52 -18.49 5.91
N THR A 366 6.52 -19.78 6.28
CA THR A 366 6.14 -20.88 5.40
C THR A 366 4.77 -21.40 5.80
N LEU A 367 3.82 -21.43 4.86
CA LEU A 367 2.56 -22.16 4.99
C LEU A 367 2.74 -23.56 4.39
N ARG A 368 2.35 -24.57 5.16
CA ARG A 368 2.46 -25.98 4.78
C ARG A 368 1.13 -26.70 4.97
N PHE A 369 0.75 -27.48 3.97
CA PHE A 369 -0.35 -28.44 4.04
C PHE A 369 0.21 -29.86 3.90
N THR A 370 -0.27 -30.76 4.74
CA THR A 370 0.10 -32.19 4.72
C THR A 370 -1.16 -33.02 4.64
N SER A 371 -1.32 -33.84 3.60
CA SER A 371 -2.39 -34.84 3.59
C SER A 371 -2.17 -35.84 4.72
N LEU A 372 -3.24 -36.20 5.43
CA LEU A 372 -3.23 -37.25 6.46
C LEU A 372 -4.05 -38.48 6.03
N ASN A 373 -4.47 -38.55 4.77
CA ASN A 373 -5.13 -39.70 4.18
C ASN A 373 -4.14 -40.47 3.31
N ASP A 374 -4.14 -41.79 3.43
CA ASP A 374 -3.44 -42.67 2.50
C ASP A 374 -4.13 -42.70 1.13
N GLY A 375 -3.38 -43.07 0.08
CA GLY A 375 -3.87 -43.12 -1.29
C GLY A 375 -3.90 -41.75 -1.98
N ASN A 376 -4.72 -41.63 -3.03
CA ASN A 376 -4.78 -40.50 -3.97
C ASN A 376 -6.08 -39.70 -3.90
N THR A 377 -6.72 -39.68 -2.73
CA THR A 377 -7.94 -38.91 -2.48
C THR A 377 -7.92 -38.42 -1.04
N GLY A 378 -8.19 -37.14 -0.82
CA GLY A 378 -8.08 -36.54 0.50
C GLY A 378 -8.79 -35.19 0.61
N ILE A 379 -8.15 -34.26 1.30
CA ILE A 379 -8.60 -32.87 1.39
C ILE A 379 -8.16 -32.13 0.14
N THR A 380 -9.10 -31.39 -0.46
CA THR A 380 -8.77 -30.33 -1.42
C THR A 380 -8.74 -28.97 -0.73
N VAL A 381 -7.89 -28.06 -1.21
CA VAL A 381 -7.71 -26.70 -0.66
C VAL A 381 -7.83 -25.69 -1.79
N ASP A 382 -8.43 -24.53 -1.48
CA ASP A 382 -8.57 -23.43 -2.43
C ASP A 382 -8.81 -22.07 -1.72
N GLY A 383 -8.63 -20.97 -2.44
CA GLY A 383 -8.94 -19.61 -1.98
C GLY A 383 -8.15 -19.18 -0.75
N ILE A 384 -6.84 -19.47 -0.73
CA ILE A 384 -5.97 -19.13 0.42
C ILE A 384 -5.71 -17.63 0.43
N SER A 385 -5.82 -17.02 1.61
CA SER A 385 -5.45 -15.64 1.86
C SER A 385 -4.73 -15.54 3.20
N VAL A 386 -3.59 -14.85 3.21
CA VAL A 386 -2.90 -14.44 4.44
C VAL A 386 -2.86 -12.92 4.45
N SER A 387 -3.58 -12.32 5.37
CA SER A 387 -3.64 -10.86 5.53
C SER A 387 -3.11 -10.44 6.89
N PRO A 388 -2.27 -9.40 6.99
CA PRO A 388 -1.90 -8.86 8.30
C PRO A 388 -3.15 -8.35 9.00
N VAL A 389 -3.29 -8.73 10.27
CA VAL A 389 -4.30 -8.21 11.16
C VAL A 389 -3.86 -6.81 11.55
N SER A 390 -4.59 -5.79 11.12
CA SER A 390 -4.30 -4.42 11.52
C SER A 390 -4.20 -4.35 13.05
N PRO A 391 -3.13 -3.77 13.62
CA PRO A 391 -3.08 -3.57 15.06
C PRO A 391 -4.32 -2.77 15.46
N ALA A 392 -4.88 -3.08 16.63
CA ALA A 392 -5.99 -2.30 17.17
C ALA A 392 -5.57 -0.81 17.16
N PRO A 393 -6.39 0.09 16.58
CA PRO A 393 -6.01 1.49 16.46
C PRO A 393 -5.71 2.05 17.84
N ASN A 394 -4.57 2.74 17.99
CA ASN A 394 -4.30 3.47 19.22
C ASN A 394 -5.25 4.68 19.29
N LEU A 395 -6.24 4.57 20.18
CA LEU A 395 -7.27 5.57 20.40
C LEU A 395 -6.80 6.70 21.31
N SER A 396 -5.60 6.65 21.88
CA SER A 396 -5.16 7.69 22.82
C SER A 396 -5.02 9.04 22.12
N GLY A 397 -5.63 10.09 22.66
CA GLY A 397 -5.54 11.45 22.12
C GLY A 397 -6.73 12.34 22.41
N GLU A 398 -6.71 13.54 21.81
CA GLU A 398 -7.84 14.46 21.83
C GLU A 398 -8.77 14.22 20.64
N TYR A 399 -10.06 14.33 20.91
CA TYR A 399 -11.15 14.18 19.95
C TYR A 399 -12.06 15.39 20.04
N VAL A 400 -12.68 15.72 18.91
CA VAL A 400 -13.74 16.71 18.83
C VAL A 400 -15.06 16.03 18.55
N TYR A 401 -16.15 16.57 19.08
CA TYR A 401 -17.49 16.06 18.84
C TYR A 401 -18.53 17.16 18.89
N GLN A 402 -19.63 16.99 18.16
CA GLN A 402 -20.75 17.95 18.15
C GLN A 402 -20.32 19.41 17.91
N GLY A 403 -19.35 19.62 17.01
CA GLY A 403 -18.87 20.93 16.56
C GLY A 403 -17.95 21.68 17.54
N SER A 404 -18.03 21.45 18.84
CA SER A 404 -17.21 22.17 19.85
C SER A 404 -16.84 21.37 21.10
N GLY A 405 -17.46 20.21 21.33
CA GLY A 405 -17.12 19.32 22.43
C GLY A 405 -15.72 18.72 22.25
N VAL A 406 -15.02 18.52 23.36
CA VAL A 406 -13.69 17.90 23.37
C VAL A 406 -13.74 16.64 24.22
N ALA A 407 -13.17 15.55 23.72
CA ALA A 407 -12.97 14.34 24.49
C ALA A 407 -11.49 13.97 24.55
N THR A 408 -11.04 13.51 25.72
CA THR A 408 -9.71 12.92 25.87
C THR A 408 -9.88 11.43 26.02
N VAL A 409 -9.26 10.67 25.12
CA VAL A 409 -9.26 9.21 25.12
C VAL A 409 -7.89 8.73 25.57
N SER A 410 -7.86 7.73 26.45
CA SER A 410 -6.65 7.01 26.84
C SER A 410 -6.88 5.52 26.67
N GLN A 411 -5.94 4.85 26.01
CA GLN A 411 -5.97 3.41 25.82
C GLN A 411 -4.73 2.75 26.42
N VAL A 412 -4.93 1.68 27.17
CA VAL A 412 -3.86 0.81 27.68
C VAL A 412 -4.25 -0.63 27.38
N GLY A 413 -3.59 -1.25 26.39
CA GLY A 413 -3.99 -2.57 25.90
C GLY A 413 -5.40 -2.54 25.27
N ASP A 414 -6.30 -3.40 25.76
CA ASP A 414 -7.72 -3.41 25.41
C ASP A 414 -8.54 -2.40 26.21
N GLU A 415 -8.03 -1.85 27.31
CA GLU A 415 -8.78 -0.91 28.13
C GLU A 415 -8.81 0.50 27.53
N VAL A 416 -10.01 1.08 27.45
CA VAL A 416 -10.25 2.43 26.95
C VAL A 416 -10.96 3.24 28.01
N ARG A 417 -10.44 4.45 28.30
CA ARG A 417 -11.15 5.48 29.07
C ARG A 417 -11.33 6.73 28.25
N ILE A 418 -12.48 7.38 28.44
CA ILE A 418 -12.85 8.58 27.70
C ILE A 418 -13.43 9.61 28.67
N PHE A 419 -12.90 10.82 28.64
CA PHE A 419 -13.43 11.97 29.37
C PHE A 419 -14.02 12.97 28.39
N PHE A 420 -15.30 13.28 28.53
CA PHE A 420 -16.02 14.20 27.64
C PHE A 420 -16.21 15.56 28.31
N THR A 421 -15.87 16.63 27.61
CA THR A 421 -15.98 18.01 28.07
C THR A 421 -16.82 18.82 27.09
N TRP A 422 -17.88 19.48 27.58
CA TRP A 422 -18.63 20.45 26.79
C TRP A 422 -18.08 21.85 27.02
N THR A 423 -17.88 22.60 25.94
CA THR A 423 -17.48 24.00 25.99
C THR A 423 -18.60 24.92 26.52
N PRO A 424 -18.27 26.04 27.20
CA PRO A 424 -16.94 26.67 27.25
C PRO A 424 -15.91 25.91 28.08
N GLN A 425 -14.64 25.93 27.62
CA GLN A 425 -13.49 25.44 28.37
C GLN A 425 -13.47 26.09 29.75
N GLY A 426 -13.87 25.37 30.80
CA GLY A 426 -13.86 25.92 32.17
C GLY A 426 -14.37 25.02 33.29
N VAL A 427 -15.13 23.94 33.00
CA VAL A 427 -15.83 23.16 34.05
C VAL A 427 -15.34 21.70 34.20
N GLY A 428 -14.30 21.30 33.48
CA GLY A 428 -13.81 19.92 33.50
C GLY A 428 -14.75 18.93 32.81
N PRO A 429 -14.44 17.62 32.86
CA PRO A 429 -15.21 16.61 32.16
C PRO A 429 -16.61 16.44 32.79
N HIS A 430 -17.64 16.38 31.95
CA HIS A 430 -19.03 16.15 32.36
C HIS A 430 -19.38 14.66 32.39
N TYR A 431 -18.65 13.84 31.63
CA TYR A 431 -18.87 12.40 31.54
C TYR A 431 -17.53 11.65 31.54
N GLU A 432 -17.53 10.47 32.16
CA GLU A 432 -16.46 9.48 32.07
C GLU A 432 -17.04 8.20 31.45
N ALA A 433 -16.37 7.64 30.44
CA ALA A 433 -16.66 6.31 29.93
C ALA A 433 -15.45 5.39 30.13
N LYS A 434 -15.74 4.12 30.41
CA LYS A 434 -14.75 3.05 30.58
C LYS A 434 -15.22 1.84 29.79
N GLY A 435 -14.33 1.21 29.02
CA GLY A 435 -14.69 0.03 28.24
C GLY A 435 -13.49 -0.76 27.77
N LYS A 436 -13.77 -1.86 27.07
CA LYS A 436 -12.78 -2.72 26.43
C LYS A 436 -12.95 -2.72 24.93
N LEU A 437 -11.85 -2.54 24.20
CA LEU A 437 -11.75 -2.63 22.75
C LEU A 437 -11.52 -4.09 22.33
N ALA A 438 -12.44 -4.62 21.54
CA ALA A 438 -12.31 -5.92 20.89
C ALA A 438 -12.62 -5.76 19.39
N GLY A 439 -11.60 -5.93 18.55
CA GLY A 439 -11.69 -5.62 17.13
C GLY A 439 -12.00 -4.14 16.91
N ASP A 440 -13.14 -3.85 16.29
CA ASP A 440 -13.66 -2.51 15.99
C ASP A 440 -14.66 -1.99 17.03
N THR A 441 -14.83 -2.67 18.16
CA THR A 441 -15.93 -2.40 19.10
C THR A 441 -15.43 -2.14 20.51
N ILE A 442 -15.81 -1.00 21.08
CA ILE A 442 -15.67 -0.70 22.50
C ILE A 442 -16.97 -1.10 23.19
N LYS A 443 -16.89 -1.99 24.18
CA LYS A 443 -18.02 -2.30 25.07
C LYS A 443 -17.68 -1.86 26.48
N GLY A 444 -18.59 -1.15 27.13
CA GLY A 444 -18.33 -0.61 28.44
C GLY A 444 -19.51 0.11 29.05
N GLU A 445 -19.19 1.07 29.91
CA GLU A 445 -20.17 1.85 30.65
C GLU A 445 -19.75 3.33 30.75
N TRP A 446 -20.70 4.22 31.00
CA TRP A 446 -20.44 5.65 31.21
C TRP A 446 -21.14 6.22 32.45
N TYR A 447 -20.56 7.27 33.01
CA TYR A 447 -20.94 7.95 34.24
C TYR A 447 -21.08 9.46 34.02
N SER A 448 -22.14 10.10 34.53
CA SER A 448 -22.24 11.56 34.55
C SER A 448 -21.53 12.12 35.79
N LEU A 449 -20.42 12.83 35.56
CA LEU A 449 -19.64 13.48 36.62
C LEU A 449 -20.40 14.68 37.21
N TYR A 450 -21.16 15.41 36.39
CA TYR A 450 -21.96 16.55 36.84
C TYR A 450 -23.14 16.13 37.72
N ALA A 451 -23.94 15.14 37.28
CA ALA A 451 -25.11 14.67 38.02
C ALA A 451 -24.78 13.64 39.11
N GLN A 452 -23.50 13.24 39.22
CA GLN A 452 -23.01 12.18 40.10
C GLN A 452 -23.86 10.89 40.03
N LYS A 453 -24.27 10.51 38.81
CA LYS A 453 -25.22 9.42 38.60
C LYS A 453 -24.87 8.57 37.39
N GLY A 454 -25.07 7.27 37.56
CA GLY A 454 -25.07 6.29 36.48
C GLY A 454 -23.96 5.25 36.58
N TRP A 455 -24.04 4.29 35.68
CA TRP A 455 -23.01 3.47 35.04
C TRP A 455 -23.80 2.74 33.97
N PHE A 456 -24.05 3.45 32.88
CA PHE A 456 -24.98 2.99 31.86
C PHE A 456 -24.24 2.32 30.72
N LYS A 457 -24.86 1.32 30.09
CA LYS A 457 -24.25 0.55 29.00
C LYS A 457 -23.86 1.43 27.82
N LEU A 458 -22.65 1.21 27.33
CA LEU A 458 -22.05 1.91 26.19
C LEU A 458 -21.53 0.90 25.17
N VAL A 459 -21.82 1.15 23.89
CA VAL A 459 -21.19 0.48 22.75
C VAL A 459 -20.71 1.55 21.77
N GLY A 460 -19.42 1.53 21.46
CA GLY A 460 -18.78 2.40 20.47
C GLY A 460 -18.19 1.58 19.32
N LYS A 461 -18.37 2.04 18.08
CA LYS A 461 -17.72 1.49 16.89
C LYS A 461 -16.52 2.35 16.51
N VAL A 462 -15.38 1.71 16.32
CA VAL A 462 -14.13 2.37 15.98
C VAL A 462 -13.92 2.26 14.48
N ALA A 463 -13.88 3.40 13.81
CA ALA A 463 -13.55 3.48 12.39
C ALA A 463 -12.05 3.27 12.18
N PRO A 464 -11.61 2.85 10.97
CA PRO A 464 -10.18 2.63 10.68
C PRO A 464 -9.30 3.86 10.94
N ASN A 465 -9.83 5.07 10.80
CA ASN A 465 -9.11 6.32 11.09
C ASN A 465 -8.97 6.64 12.60
N GLY A 466 -9.50 5.76 13.48
CA GLY A 466 -9.49 5.93 14.93
C GLY A 466 -10.67 6.74 15.50
N ASP A 467 -11.61 7.18 14.65
CA ASP A 467 -12.83 7.85 15.11
C ASP A 467 -13.74 6.85 15.84
N ILE A 468 -14.51 7.34 16.81
CA ILE A 468 -15.34 6.48 17.67
C ILE A 468 -16.80 6.93 17.58
N ASP A 469 -17.67 6.07 17.06
CA ASP A 469 -19.11 6.29 16.91
C ASP A 469 -19.91 5.57 18.00
N PHE A 470 -20.61 6.34 18.83
CA PHE A 470 -21.45 5.81 19.92
C PHE A 470 -22.94 5.68 19.55
N ALA A 471 -23.32 5.81 18.28
CA ALA A 471 -24.72 5.71 17.84
C ALA A 471 -25.38 4.35 18.15
N LYS A 472 -24.57 3.33 18.45
CA LYS A 472 -25.01 1.97 18.79
C LYS A 472 -25.20 1.72 20.30
N SER A 473 -25.15 2.75 21.15
CA SER A 473 -25.35 2.58 22.59
C SER A 473 -26.76 2.06 22.91
N ASP A 474 -26.83 0.95 23.65
CA ASP A 474 -28.10 0.29 24.00
C ASP A 474 -28.91 1.03 25.08
N ASP A 475 -28.35 2.06 25.72
CA ASP A 475 -29.03 2.85 26.74
C ASP A 475 -29.99 3.91 26.12
N PRO A 476 -31.32 3.83 26.37
CA PRO A 476 -32.32 4.75 25.82
C PRO A 476 -32.30 6.17 26.41
N ILE A 477 -31.62 6.40 27.54
CA ILE A 477 -31.55 7.72 28.19
C ILE A 477 -30.65 8.69 27.39
N ASN A 478 -29.91 8.18 26.41
CA ASN A 478 -28.79 8.84 25.76
C ASN A 478 -29.14 9.65 24.50
N ALA A 479 -30.18 10.50 24.53
CA ALA A 479 -30.61 11.30 23.36
C ALA A 479 -29.49 12.20 22.78
N ASN A 480 -28.57 12.68 23.62
CA ASN A 480 -27.44 13.51 23.19
C ASN A 480 -26.18 12.70 22.83
N PHE A 481 -26.04 11.46 23.30
CA PHE A 481 -24.84 10.63 23.08
C PHE A 481 -24.94 9.78 21.80
N ARG A 482 -26.16 9.37 21.44
CA ARG A 482 -26.50 8.54 20.26
C ARG A 482 -26.20 9.18 18.89
N LYS A 483 -25.75 10.43 18.84
CA LYS A 483 -25.37 11.13 17.59
C LYS A 483 -23.93 11.64 17.63
N THR A 484 -23.08 11.02 18.45
CA THR A 484 -21.73 11.52 18.70
C THR A 484 -20.71 10.61 18.03
N VAL A 485 -20.11 11.14 16.96
CA VAL A 485 -18.84 10.64 16.44
C VAL A 485 -17.75 11.48 17.09
N LEU A 486 -16.86 10.83 17.82
CA LEU A 486 -15.60 11.41 18.23
C LEU A 486 -14.68 11.40 17.01
N THR A 487 -14.38 12.58 16.49
CA THR A 487 -13.39 12.73 15.40
C THR A 487 -12.06 13.12 15.99
N ARG A 488 -10.99 12.42 15.62
CA ARG A 488 -9.66 12.73 16.17
C ARG A 488 -9.23 14.14 15.79
N LYS A 489 -8.76 14.91 16.77
CA LYS A 489 -8.20 16.24 16.53
C LYS A 489 -6.82 16.05 15.90
N LYS A 490 -6.68 16.49 14.64
CA LYS A 490 -5.43 16.40 13.87
C LYS A 490 -4.37 17.34 14.41
#